data_AF-A0A2V9N8D6-F1
#
_entry.id   AF-A0A2V9N8D6-F1
#
_cell.length_a   1.000
_cell.length_b   1.000
_cell.length_c   1.000
_cell.angle_alpha   90.00
_cell.angle_beta   90.00
_cell.angle_gamma   90.00
#
_symmetry.space_group_name_H-M   'P 1'
#
loop_
_entity.id
_entity.type
_entity.pdbx_description
1 polymer ?
#
loop_
_entity_poly.entity_id
_entity_poly.type
_entity_poly.pdbx_seq_one_letter_code
_entity_poly.pdbx_strand_id
1 'polypeptide(L)'
;MSCQQCHSPLHGGAVTREATKNLPASIRARLLSLAQSRDEDYQRVLGRFAIERFLYRLGRSKHRDRFALKGATLFTLWTGQTHRPTKDLDLLGRGLSSNINEVEAMIREICNIQQDDGIVFAGESVEGTRIKEEDEYDGVRFKFQAELAGARIPMQVDIGFGDAVYPEPELASFPVLLPMEAPLIRAYPREATIAEKFHAMVVLDIRNSRIKDFYDIWFMANTWEFDMESVQKAIEFSFKRRGTSLPEDIPFALTGNGMHSSTAWMPARRGQLSQRSVRFSAVFFCRAFQKDHSKIQVHTGIQPIIGAEKGKEPVSIAPNLGIRTTDPYGPER
;
A
#
# COMPACT_ATOMS: atom_id res chain seq x y z
N MET A 1 81.87 -29.03 -20.93
CA MET A 1 80.71 -29.08 -21.85
C MET A 1 79.59 -29.85 -21.12
N SER A 2 78.78 -29.16 -20.31
CA SER A 2 77.33 -28.93 -20.52
C SER A 2 76.51 -30.23 -20.52
N CYS A 3 76.03 -30.74 -19.38
CA CYS A 3 74.80 -30.36 -18.65
C CYS A 3 73.54 -30.32 -19.55
N GLN A 4 72.71 -31.37 -19.44
CA GLN A 4 71.32 -31.39 -19.90
C GLN A 4 70.45 -32.02 -18.80
N GLN A 5 69.85 -31.18 -17.97
CA GLN A 5 68.65 -31.51 -17.19
C GLN A 5 67.52 -30.66 -17.76
N CYS A 6 66.53 -31.33 -18.36
CA CYS A 6 65.30 -30.70 -18.82
C CYS A 6 64.39 -30.47 -17.60
N HIS A 7 64.25 -29.21 -17.19
CA HIS A 7 63.18 -28.79 -16.29
C HIS A 7 61.92 -28.47 -17.11
N SER A 8 60.84 -29.19 -16.83
CA SER A 8 59.49 -28.87 -17.31
C SER A 8 58.97 -27.58 -16.66
N PRO A 9 58.32 -26.67 -17.39
CA PRO A 9 57.74 -25.47 -16.80
C PRO A 9 56.44 -25.80 -16.05
N LEU A 10 56.41 -25.38 -14.79
CA LEU A 10 55.25 -25.34 -13.90
C LEU A 10 54.05 -24.70 -14.62
N HIS A 11 52.97 -25.45 -14.79
CA HIS A 11 51.68 -24.89 -15.19
C HIS A 11 51.15 -24.04 -14.03
N GLY A 12 51.25 -22.72 -14.19
CA GLY A 12 50.52 -21.76 -13.37
C GLY A 12 49.02 -22.00 -13.54
N GLY A 13 48.42 -22.67 -12.57
CA GLY A 13 46.97 -22.79 -12.49
C GLY A 13 46.36 -21.39 -12.49
N ALA A 14 45.56 -21.11 -13.51
CA ALA A 14 44.71 -19.94 -13.54
C ALA A 14 43.81 -20.00 -12.31
N VAL A 15 44.13 -19.17 -11.31
CA VAL A 15 43.18 -18.83 -10.26
C VAL A 15 42.07 -18.07 -10.97
N THR A 16 41.00 -18.78 -11.33
CA THR A 16 39.72 -18.15 -11.60
C THR A 16 39.34 -17.44 -10.31
N ARG A 17 39.70 -16.16 -10.20
CA ARG A 17 39.09 -15.26 -9.23
C ARG A 17 37.60 -15.33 -9.51
N GLU A 18 36.85 -16.07 -8.69
CA GLU A 18 35.44 -15.77 -8.51
C GLU A 18 35.38 -14.30 -8.19
N ALA A 19 34.91 -13.50 -9.14
CA ALA A 19 34.66 -12.10 -8.90
C ALA A 19 33.68 -12.05 -7.74
N THR A 20 34.15 -11.64 -6.57
CA THR A 20 33.31 -11.35 -5.40
C THR A 20 32.27 -10.34 -5.88
N LYS A 21 31.09 -10.84 -6.25
CA LYS A 21 30.00 -10.03 -6.78
C LYS A 21 29.63 -9.08 -5.66
N ASN A 22 29.94 -7.80 -5.83
CA ASN A 22 29.48 -6.74 -4.94
C ASN A 22 27.94 -6.71 -5.02
N LEU A 23 27.29 -7.44 -4.11
CA LEU A 23 25.85 -7.61 -4.09
C LEU A 23 25.12 -6.26 -4.02
N PRO A 24 25.49 -5.31 -3.13
CA PRO A 24 24.92 -3.96 -3.15
C PRO A 24 24.96 -3.30 -4.53
N ALA A 25 26.11 -3.33 -5.21
CA ALA A 25 26.27 -2.72 -6.54
C ALA A 25 25.41 -3.44 -7.60
N SER A 26 25.32 -4.77 -7.53
CA SER A 26 24.46 -5.58 -8.40
C SER A 26 22.97 -5.24 -8.21
N ILE A 27 22.50 -5.15 -6.96
CA ILE A 27 21.13 -4.75 -6.64
C ILE A 27 20.84 -3.35 -7.17
N ARG A 28 21.73 -2.39 -6.91
CA ARG A 28 21.60 -1.01 -7.40
C ARG A 28 21.49 -0.95 -8.93
N ALA A 29 22.34 -1.70 -9.65
CA ALA A 29 22.29 -1.78 -11.11
C ALA A 29 20.96 -2.37 -11.61
N ARG A 30 20.46 -3.43 -10.97
CA ARG A 30 19.15 -4.04 -11.31
C ARG A 30 17.99 -3.09 -11.07
N LEU A 31 18.00 -2.31 -10.00
CA LEU A 31 16.99 -1.28 -9.73
C LEU A 31 17.04 -0.16 -10.77
N LEU A 32 18.23 0.23 -11.24
CA LEU A 32 18.38 1.21 -12.31
C LEU A 32 17.80 0.69 -13.63
N SER A 33 18.12 -0.55 -14.00
CA SER A 33 17.54 -1.20 -15.18
C SER A 33 16.03 -1.33 -15.07
N LEU A 34 15.51 -1.64 -13.88
CA LEU A 34 14.07 -1.71 -13.62
C LEU A 34 13.40 -0.35 -13.84
N ALA A 35 13.96 0.72 -13.27
CA ALA A 35 13.47 2.08 -13.45
C ALA A 35 13.40 2.47 -14.93
N GLN A 36 14.47 2.20 -15.69
CA GLN A 36 14.52 2.46 -17.13
C GLN A 36 13.49 1.64 -17.91
N SER A 37 13.32 0.35 -17.58
CA SER A 37 12.36 -0.52 -18.29
C SER A 37 10.90 -0.14 -18.06
N ARG A 38 10.59 0.54 -16.95
CA ARG A 38 9.23 0.96 -16.57
C ARG A 38 8.97 2.45 -16.78
N ASP A 39 9.94 3.20 -17.31
CA ASP A 39 9.90 4.67 -17.39
C ASP A 39 9.57 5.32 -16.02
N GLU A 40 10.13 4.74 -14.94
CA GLU A 40 9.94 5.23 -13.58
C GLU A 40 11.14 6.09 -13.15
N ASP A 41 10.86 7.11 -12.33
CA ASP A 41 11.91 7.89 -11.69
C ASP A 41 12.77 7.00 -10.77
N TYR A 42 14.08 6.97 -11.02
CA TYR A 42 15.01 6.10 -10.31
C TYR A 42 15.07 6.36 -8.80
N GLN A 43 14.90 7.61 -8.35
CA GLN A 43 14.87 7.92 -6.91
C GLN A 43 13.60 7.34 -6.26
N ARG A 44 12.47 7.32 -6.97
CA ARG A 44 11.25 6.65 -6.50
C ARG A 44 11.44 5.14 -6.38
N VAL A 45 12.14 4.51 -7.35
CA VAL A 45 12.45 3.07 -7.28
C VAL A 45 13.37 2.76 -6.09
N LEU A 46 14.38 3.59 -5.84
CA LEU A 46 15.25 3.46 -4.66
C LEU A 46 14.48 3.61 -3.35
N GLY A 47 13.61 4.64 -3.24
CA GLY A 47 12.78 4.86 -2.06
C GLY A 47 11.81 3.69 -1.82
N ARG A 48 11.16 3.18 -2.87
CA ARG A 48 10.29 2.01 -2.78
C ARG A 48 11.06 0.77 -2.31
N PHE A 49 12.25 0.52 -2.86
CA PHE A 49 13.09 -0.59 -2.42
C PHE A 49 13.49 -0.44 -0.94
N ALA A 50 13.87 0.76 -0.50
CA ALA A 50 14.20 0.99 0.90
C ALA A 50 13.00 0.76 1.84
N ILE A 51 11.79 1.22 1.48
CA ILE A 51 10.56 0.93 2.23
C ILE A 51 10.28 -0.56 2.28
N GLU A 52 10.36 -1.25 1.14
CA GLU A 52 10.18 -2.71 1.05
C GLU A 52 11.14 -3.45 2.00
N ARG A 53 12.43 -3.11 1.97
CA ARG A 53 13.45 -3.76 2.80
C ARG A 53 13.38 -3.37 4.27
N PHE A 54 12.87 -2.19 4.60
CA PHE A 54 12.53 -1.80 5.97
C PHE A 54 11.32 -2.60 6.48
N LEU A 55 10.24 -2.69 5.70
CA LEU A 55 9.05 -3.49 6.03
C LEU A 55 9.38 -4.97 6.20
N TYR A 56 10.32 -5.50 5.40
CA TYR A 56 10.81 -6.86 5.56
C TYR A 56 11.43 -7.07 6.95
N ARG A 57 12.33 -6.16 7.38
CA ARG A 57 12.93 -6.19 8.72
C ARG A 57 11.88 -6.03 9.82
N LEU A 58 10.91 -5.13 9.64
CA LEU A 58 9.78 -4.97 10.57
C LEU A 58 9.00 -6.29 10.71
N GLY A 59 8.67 -6.94 9.59
CA GLY A 59 7.97 -8.23 9.57
C GLY A 59 8.73 -9.38 10.22
N ARG A 60 10.07 -9.31 10.25
CA ARG A 60 10.94 -10.27 10.93
C ARG A 60 11.24 -9.92 12.40
N SER A 61 10.86 -8.73 12.85
CA SER A 61 11.16 -8.25 14.20
C SER A 61 10.13 -8.70 15.24
N LYS A 62 10.52 -8.64 16.52
CA LYS A 62 9.59 -8.79 17.66
C LYS A 62 8.49 -7.70 17.71
N HIS A 63 8.64 -6.63 16.93
CA HIS A 63 7.70 -5.51 16.88
C HIS A 63 6.65 -5.62 15.79
N ARG A 64 6.69 -6.68 14.97
CA ARG A 64 5.77 -6.89 13.83
C ARG A 64 4.31 -6.58 14.16
N ASP A 65 3.81 -7.11 15.27
CA ASP A 65 2.40 -6.96 15.65
C ASP A 65 2.07 -5.63 16.34
N ARG A 66 3.10 -4.85 16.69
CA ARG A 66 2.99 -3.51 17.27
C ARG A 66 2.79 -2.42 16.21
N PHE A 67 2.93 -2.75 14.92
CA PHE A 67 2.73 -1.80 13.83
C PHE A 67 1.76 -2.37 12.78
N ALA A 68 0.97 -1.49 12.16
CA ALA A 68 0.21 -1.82 10.96
C ALA A 68 0.44 -0.78 9.88
N LEU A 69 0.68 -1.24 8.64
CA LEU A 69 0.83 -0.39 7.47
C LEU A 69 -0.49 0.34 7.17
N LYS A 70 -0.37 1.65 6.91
CA LYS A 70 -1.49 2.47 6.46
C LYS A 70 -1.08 3.45 5.35
N GLY A 71 -1.96 4.40 5.05
CA GLY A 71 -1.67 5.49 4.12
C GLY A 71 -1.49 5.05 2.66
N ALA A 72 -0.77 5.85 1.89
CA ALA A 72 -0.67 5.67 0.43
C ALA A 72 0.08 4.39 0.02
N THR A 73 0.94 3.86 0.89
CA THR A 73 1.74 2.66 0.63
C THR A 73 0.87 1.39 0.54
N LEU A 74 -0.35 1.40 1.10
CA LEU A 74 -1.33 0.31 0.94
C LEU A 74 -1.73 0.09 -0.52
N PHE A 75 -1.76 1.14 -1.34
CA PHE A 75 -2.12 0.98 -2.75
C PHE A 75 -1.06 0.18 -3.50
N THR A 76 0.21 0.33 -3.14
CA THR A 76 1.29 -0.52 -3.65
C THR A 76 1.08 -1.96 -3.21
N LEU A 77 0.69 -2.19 -1.95
CA LEU A 77 0.36 -3.53 -1.46
C LEU A 77 -0.76 -4.17 -2.28
N TRP A 78 -1.84 -3.44 -2.57
CA TRP A 78 -3.02 -3.98 -3.26
C TRP A 78 -2.85 -4.14 -4.77
N THR A 79 -2.03 -3.31 -5.42
CA THR A 79 -1.94 -3.26 -6.89
C THR A 79 -0.58 -3.70 -7.44
N GLY A 80 0.44 -3.83 -6.59
CA GLY A 80 1.83 -4.05 -6.99
C GLY A 80 2.53 -2.81 -7.56
N GLN A 81 1.80 -1.72 -7.78
CA GLN A 81 2.27 -0.50 -8.42
C GLN A 81 2.08 0.73 -7.51
N THR A 82 2.95 1.72 -7.69
CA THR A 82 2.87 2.97 -6.94
C THR A 82 1.68 3.80 -7.45
N HIS A 83 0.62 3.92 -6.66
CA HIS A 83 -0.60 4.64 -7.04
C HIS A 83 -0.39 6.14 -7.27
N ARG A 84 0.43 6.77 -6.44
CA ARG A 84 0.91 8.15 -6.59
C ARG A 84 2.25 8.29 -5.89
N PRO A 85 3.06 9.31 -6.21
CA PRO A 85 4.28 9.59 -5.47
C PRO A 85 3.99 9.72 -3.97
N THR A 86 4.57 8.81 -3.19
CA THR A 86 4.65 8.89 -1.72
C THR A 86 6.11 8.72 -1.34
N LYS A 87 6.61 9.62 -0.50
CA LYS A 87 7.96 9.52 0.07
C LYS A 87 7.95 8.88 1.45
N ASP A 88 6.77 8.82 2.05
CA ASP A 88 6.60 8.58 3.47
C ASP A 88 5.98 7.21 3.68
N LEU A 89 6.44 6.51 4.71
CA LEU A 89 5.85 5.27 5.19
C LEU A 89 4.94 5.58 6.38
N ASP A 90 3.63 5.46 6.19
CA ASP A 90 2.66 5.64 7.26
C ASP A 90 2.39 4.32 8.00
N LEU A 91 2.52 4.34 9.33
CA LEU A 91 2.20 3.21 10.20
C LEU A 91 1.22 3.63 11.31
N LEU A 92 0.45 2.68 11.80
CA LEU A 92 -0.23 2.76 13.09
C LEU A 92 0.60 2.05 14.15
N GLY A 93 0.88 2.73 15.27
CA GLY A 93 1.37 2.12 16.50
C GLY A 93 0.23 1.45 17.29
N ARG A 94 0.25 0.12 17.39
CA ARG A 94 -0.75 -0.70 18.09
C ARG A 94 -0.32 -0.97 19.52
N GLY A 95 -1.10 -0.50 20.49
CA GLY A 95 -0.75 -0.62 21.91
C GLY A 95 0.55 0.10 22.27
N LEU A 96 0.92 1.11 21.49
CA LEU A 96 2.10 1.94 21.72
C LEU A 96 1.70 3.24 22.41
N SER A 97 2.56 3.71 23.30
CA SER A 97 2.55 5.11 23.73
C SER A 97 3.17 5.98 22.65
N SER A 98 2.84 7.28 22.61
CA SER A 98 3.51 8.27 21.75
C SER A 98 4.89 8.70 22.28
N ASN A 99 5.51 7.88 23.16
CA ASN A 99 6.85 8.13 23.67
C ASN A 99 7.88 7.94 22.56
N ILE A 100 8.47 9.07 22.13
CA ILE A 100 9.42 9.13 21.03
C ILE A 100 10.61 8.19 21.29
N ASN A 101 11.22 8.25 22.47
CA ASN A 101 12.43 7.49 22.78
C ASN A 101 12.19 5.98 22.73
N GLU A 102 11.02 5.52 23.18
CA GLU A 102 10.64 4.10 23.10
C GLU A 102 10.54 3.64 21.64
N VAL A 103 9.89 4.44 20.79
CA VAL A 103 9.67 4.10 19.39
C VAL A 103 10.94 4.23 18.57
N GLU A 104 11.80 5.23 18.85
CA GLU A 104 13.15 5.32 18.27
C GLU A 104 13.96 4.05 18.54
N ALA A 105 13.92 3.54 19.78
CA ALA A 105 14.60 2.29 20.13
C ALA A 105 14.04 1.11 19.32
N MET A 106 12.72 1.02 19.11
CA MET A 106 12.11 -0.02 18.27
C MET A 106 12.55 0.09 16.80
N ILE A 107 12.53 1.30 16.22
CA ILE A 107 12.97 1.53 14.84
C ILE A 107 14.45 1.19 14.69
N ARG A 108 15.29 1.58 15.65
CA ARG A 108 16.72 1.23 15.67
C ARG A 108 16.94 -0.28 15.73
N GLU A 109 16.19 -0.99 16.57
CA GLU A 109 16.21 -2.46 16.60
C GLU A 109 15.81 -3.07 15.25
N ILE A 110 14.79 -2.51 14.56
CA ILE A 110 14.38 -2.95 13.22
C ILE A 110 15.49 -2.71 12.19
N CYS A 111 16.09 -1.51 12.18
CA CYS A 111 17.20 -1.15 11.29
C CYS A 111 18.40 -2.09 11.44
N ASN A 112 18.68 -2.54 12.67
CA ASN A 112 19.83 -3.39 12.99
C ASN A 112 19.66 -4.87 12.61
N ILE A 113 18.48 -5.29 12.16
CA ILE A 113 18.27 -6.66 11.67
C ILE A 113 19.09 -6.86 10.39
N GLN A 114 20.10 -7.73 10.49
CA GLN A 114 21.01 -8.05 9.39
C GLN A 114 20.30 -8.89 8.33
N GLN A 115 20.45 -8.51 7.06
CA GLN A 115 19.91 -9.21 5.90
C GLN A 115 20.87 -9.08 4.72
N ASP A 116 20.93 -10.10 3.88
CA ASP A 116 21.75 -10.09 2.66
C ASP A 116 20.98 -9.49 1.47
N ASP A 117 20.56 -8.24 1.63
CA ASP A 117 19.78 -7.49 0.63
C ASP A 117 20.48 -6.19 0.17
N GLY A 118 21.76 -6.05 0.50
CA GLY A 118 22.67 -5.01 0.05
C GLY A 118 22.38 -3.59 0.54
N ILE A 119 21.28 -3.37 1.27
CA ILE A 119 20.92 -2.09 1.86
C ILE A 119 21.26 -2.06 3.34
N VAL A 120 21.83 -0.94 3.79
CA VAL A 120 22.18 -0.68 5.19
C VAL A 120 21.31 0.43 5.71
N PHE A 121 20.70 0.24 6.88
CA PHE A 121 19.95 1.29 7.58
C PHE A 121 20.79 1.82 8.74
N ALA A 122 21.00 3.13 8.79
CA ALA A 122 21.73 3.82 9.84
C ALA A 122 20.83 4.01 11.07
N GLY A 123 20.69 2.96 11.91
CA GLY A 123 19.80 2.96 13.09
C GLY A 123 20.17 4.02 14.14
N GLU A 124 21.43 4.44 14.20
CA GLU A 124 21.94 5.54 15.01
C GLU A 124 21.45 6.91 14.54
N SER A 125 21.03 7.04 13.28
CA SER A 125 20.50 8.29 12.71
C SER A 125 19.00 8.49 12.93
N VAL A 126 18.34 7.58 13.64
CA VAL A 126 16.89 7.66 13.92
C VAL A 126 16.61 8.80 14.88
N GLU A 127 15.81 9.75 14.41
CA GLU A 127 15.36 10.92 15.15
C GLU A 127 13.84 11.08 14.99
N GLY A 128 13.13 11.15 16.11
CA GLY A 128 11.69 11.35 16.17
C GLY A 128 11.29 12.79 16.50
N THR A 129 10.29 13.29 15.81
CA THR A 129 9.73 14.63 16.00
C THR A 129 8.21 14.56 16.06
N ARG A 130 7.59 15.28 17.01
CA ARG A 130 6.13 15.36 17.07
C ARG A 130 5.61 16.07 15.83
N ILE A 131 4.61 15.49 15.19
CA ILE A 131 3.89 16.14 14.09
C ILE A 131 2.88 17.09 14.74
N LYS A 132 3.17 18.40 14.68
CA LYS A 132 2.19 19.44 15.03
C LYS A 132 1.50 19.88 13.74
N GLU A 133 0.45 19.17 13.35
CA GLU A 133 -0.49 19.70 12.36
C GLU A 133 -1.83 19.94 13.04
N GLU A 134 -2.44 21.08 12.70
CA GLU A 134 -3.49 21.81 13.41
C GLU A 134 -4.82 21.07 13.64
N ASP A 135 -4.94 19.77 13.39
CA ASP A 135 -6.11 18.97 13.79
C ASP A 135 -5.72 17.49 14.07
N GLU A 136 -5.86 17.12 15.35
CA GLU A 136 -6.45 15.86 15.85
C GLU A 136 -5.67 14.52 15.89
N TYR A 137 -4.35 14.45 15.64
CA TYR A 137 -3.60 13.22 15.95
C TYR A 137 -2.22 13.47 16.57
N ASP A 138 -1.98 12.85 17.73
CA ASP A 138 -0.64 12.67 18.31
C ASP A 138 0.17 11.73 17.39
N GLY A 139 0.72 12.28 16.31
CA GLY A 139 1.62 11.57 15.40
C GLY A 139 3.08 11.88 15.72
N VAL A 140 3.97 10.92 15.46
CA VAL A 140 5.41 11.14 15.52
C VAL A 140 6.03 10.75 14.18
N ARG A 141 6.82 11.68 13.64
CA ARG A 141 7.60 11.50 12.42
C ARG A 141 9.02 11.11 12.79
N PHE A 142 9.46 9.97 12.28
CA PHE A 142 10.82 9.46 12.43
C PHE A 142 11.58 9.60 11.12
N LYS A 143 12.78 10.19 11.18
CA LYS A 143 13.68 10.31 10.06
C LYS A 143 14.97 9.55 10.35
N PHE A 144 15.53 8.92 9.32
CA PHE A 144 16.82 8.22 9.36
C PHE A 144 17.36 8.04 7.95
N GLN A 145 18.57 7.50 7.83
CA GLN A 145 19.21 7.24 6.54
C GLN A 145 19.28 5.76 6.21
N ALA A 146 19.15 5.43 4.93
CA ALA A 146 19.54 4.16 4.37
C ALA A 146 20.60 4.37 3.29
N GLU A 147 21.42 3.35 3.03
CA GLU A 147 22.45 3.37 1.99
C GLU A 147 22.41 2.08 1.16
N LEU A 148 22.46 2.22 -0.17
CA LEU A 148 22.62 1.12 -1.11
C LEU A 148 23.79 1.43 -2.06
N ALA A 149 24.93 0.76 -1.87
CA ALA A 149 26.14 0.93 -2.68
C ALA A 149 26.52 2.41 -2.89
N GLY A 150 26.63 3.18 -1.80
CA GLY A 150 26.94 4.61 -1.82
C GLY A 150 25.77 5.54 -2.17
N ALA A 151 24.61 5.03 -2.59
CA ALA A 151 23.41 5.84 -2.76
C ALA A 151 22.73 6.06 -1.41
N ARG A 152 22.68 7.31 -0.94
CA ARG A 152 21.97 7.70 0.30
C ARG A 152 20.49 7.90 0.02
N ILE A 153 19.66 7.26 0.84
CA ILE A 153 18.20 7.25 0.71
C ILE A 153 17.63 7.76 2.04
N PRO A 154 17.11 9.00 2.09
CA PRO A 154 16.46 9.49 3.30
C PRO A 154 15.15 8.73 3.53
N MET A 155 14.99 8.23 4.75
CA MET A 155 13.79 7.51 5.19
C MET A 155 12.94 8.42 6.08
N GLN A 156 11.62 8.34 5.89
CA GLN A 156 10.63 8.97 6.74
C GLN A 156 9.53 7.96 7.07
N VAL A 157 9.28 7.78 8.37
CA VAL A 157 8.23 6.91 8.90
C VAL A 157 7.34 7.74 9.80
N ASP A 158 6.08 7.93 9.40
CA ASP A 158 5.09 8.66 10.16
C ASP A 158 4.22 7.66 10.91
N ILE A 159 4.15 7.80 12.24
CA ILE A 159 3.45 6.86 13.10
C ILE A 159 2.32 7.58 13.81
N GLY A 160 1.09 7.16 13.51
CA GLY A 160 -0.09 7.54 14.28
C GLY A 160 -0.25 6.63 15.50
N PHE A 161 -0.79 7.17 16.59
CA PHE A 161 -1.02 6.44 17.84
C PHE A 161 -2.49 6.51 18.23
N GLY A 162 -2.93 5.55 19.05
CA GLY A 162 -4.25 5.58 19.66
C GLY A 162 -5.42 5.16 18.76
N ASP A 163 -5.25 5.02 17.44
CA ASP A 163 -6.35 4.51 16.61
C ASP A 163 -6.64 3.03 16.93
N ALA A 164 -7.92 2.71 17.03
CA ALA A 164 -8.43 1.36 16.86
C ALA A 164 -9.01 1.29 15.45
N VAL A 165 -8.94 0.14 14.80
CA VAL A 165 -9.22 0.01 13.36
C VAL A 165 -10.25 -1.08 13.14
N TYR A 166 -11.24 -0.78 12.31
CA TYR A 166 -12.25 -1.75 11.89
C TYR A 166 -12.35 -1.80 10.35
N PRO A 167 -12.36 -2.99 9.73
CA PRO A 167 -11.98 -4.27 10.33
C PRO A 167 -10.53 -4.27 10.86
N GLU A 168 -10.17 -5.25 11.71
CA GLU A 168 -8.82 -5.31 12.28
C GLU A 168 -7.75 -5.52 11.20
N PRO A 169 -6.55 -4.91 11.33
CA PRO A 169 -5.45 -5.12 10.40
C PRO A 169 -4.95 -6.58 10.36
N GLU A 170 -4.97 -7.15 9.17
CA GLU A 170 -4.55 -8.53 8.89
C GLU A 170 -3.13 -8.60 8.34
N LEU A 171 -2.54 -9.78 8.42
CA LEU A 171 -1.23 -10.03 7.83
C LEU A 171 -1.33 -10.08 6.31
N ALA A 172 -0.49 -9.30 5.64
CA ALA A 172 -0.42 -9.23 4.20
C ALA A 172 1.03 -9.29 3.71
N SER A 173 1.22 -9.94 2.56
CA SER A 173 2.50 -10.01 1.87
C SER A 173 2.70 -8.75 1.02
N PHE A 174 3.69 -7.94 1.35
CA PHE A 174 4.02 -6.73 0.58
C PHE A 174 4.79 -7.10 -0.70
N PRO A 175 4.47 -6.50 -1.86
CA PRO A 175 5.09 -6.88 -3.13
C PRO A 175 6.54 -6.40 -3.23
N VAL A 176 7.38 -7.23 -3.87
CA VAL A 176 8.82 -6.99 -4.02
C VAL A 176 9.20 -6.51 -5.42
N LEU A 177 10.20 -5.63 -5.51
CA LEU A 177 10.75 -5.13 -6.77
C LEU A 177 11.71 -6.12 -7.45
N LEU A 178 12.47 -6.86 -6.65
CA LEU A 178 13.41 -7.88 -7.07
C LEU A 178 12.99 -9.22 -6.46
N PRO A 179 13.36 -10.38 -7.05
CA PRO A 179 13.07 -11.71 -6.51
C PRO A 179 13.79 -11.92 -5.17
N MET A 180 13.13 -11.48 -4.10
CA MET A 180 13.56 -11.52 -2.70
C MET A 180 12.36 -11.96 -1.85
N GLU A 181 12.61 -12.40 -0.62
CA GLU A 181 11.54 -12.75 0.30
C GLU A 181 10.67 -11.51 0.60
N ALA A 182 9.35 -11.70 0.51
CA ALA A 182 8.37 -10.64 0.66
C ALA A 182 8.16 -10.28 2.15
N PRO A 183 8.00 -8.98 2.48
CA PRO A 183 7.60 -8.58 3.83
C PRO A 183 6.23 -9.15 4.21
N LEU A 184 6.10 -9.70 5.41
CA LEU A 184 4.82 -10.14 5.97
C LEU A 184 4.46 -9.28 7.18
N ILE A 185 3.60 -8.29 6.95
CA ILE A 185 3.28 -7.21 7.90
C ILE A 185 1.77 -7.09 8.10
N ARG A 186 1.33 -6.49 9.22
CA ARG A 186 -0.07 -6.10 9.35
C ARG A 186 -0.36 -4.92 8.45
N ALA A 187 -1.50 -4.95 7.77
CA ALA A 187 -1.93 -3.87 6.88
C ALA A 187 -3.40 -3.56 7.11
N TYR A 188 -3.74 -2.28 6.99
CA TYR A 188 -5.13 -1.85 7.07
C TYR A 188 -5.98 -2.49 5.96
N PRO A 189 -7.23 -2.88 6.28
CA PRO A 189 -8.20 -3.20 5.25
C PRO A 189 -8.61 -1.93 4.47
N ARG A 190 -9.22 -2.14 3.31
CA ARG A 190 -9.61 -1.03 2.43
C ARG A 190 -10.71 -0.17 3.05
N GLU A 191 -11.64 -0.79 3.75
CA GLU A 191 -12.76 -0.16 4.46
C GLU A 191 -12.25 0.81 5.53
N ALA A 192 -11.27 0.39 6.34
CA ALA A 192 -10.61 1.26 7.30
C ALA A 192 -9.90 2.44 6.64
N THR A 193 -9.29 2.22 5.47
CA THR A 193 -8.63 3.27 4.70
C THR A 193 -9.63 4.31 4.17
N ILE A 194 -10.79 3.86 3.70
CA ILE A 194 -11.89 4.75 3.32
C ILE A 194 -12.37 5.53 4.55
N ALA A 195 -12.58 4.85 5.68
CA ALA A 195 -13.05 5.47 6.91
C ALA A 195 -12.12 6.57 7.43
N GLU A 196 -10.81 6.32 7.53
CA GLU A 196 -9.84 7.33 7.97
C GLU A 196 -9.82 8.55 7.03
N LYS A 197 -9.86 8.31 5.71
CA LYS A 197 -9.86 9.40 4.71
C LYS A 197 -11.15 10.20 4.76
N PHE A 198 -12.29 9.52 4.86
CA PHE A 198 -13.58 10.17 4.97
C PHE A 198 -13.67 11.01 6.24
N HIS A 199 -13.23 10.48 7.39
CA HIS A 199 -13.15 11.23 8.64
C HIS A 199 -12.34 12.52 8.48
N ALA A 200 -11.14 12.44 7.90
CA ALA A 200 -10.30 13.61 7.64
C ALA A 200 -10.99 14.62 6.70
N MET A 201 -11.74 14.15 5.70
CA MET A 201 -12.49 15.01 4.79
C MET A 201 -13.61 15.77 5.49
N VAL A 202 -14.30 15.13 6.44
CA VAL A 202 -15.37 15.75 7.23
C VAL A 202 -14.82 16.75 8.24
N VAL A 203 -13.78 16.37 9.00
CA VAL A 203 -13.25 17.21 10.09
C VAL A 203 -12.53 18.45 9.57
N LEU A 204 -11.75 18.31 8.49
CA LEU A 204 -11.04 19.46 7.93
C LEU A 204 -11.97 20.40 7.16
N ASP A 205 -13.04 19.86 6.56
CA ASP A 205 -14.04 20.58 5.76
C ASP A 205 -13.46 21.71 4.88
N ILE A 206 -13.76 22.99 5.18
CA ILE A 206 -13.29 24.16 4.41
C ILE A 206 -11.75 24.33 4.45
N ARG A 207 -11.08 23.82 5.48
CA ARG A 207 -9.60 23.86 5.63
C ARG A 207 -8.91 22.71 4.88
N ASN A 208 -9.66 21.84 4.21
CA ASN A 208 -9.13 20.61 3.63
C ASN A 208 -8.20 20.89 2.43
N SER A 209 -6.89 20.76 2.67
CA SER A 209 -5.84 20.77 1.65
C SER A 209 -5.45 19.36 1.17
N ARG A 210 -6.02 18.31 1.78
CA ARG A 210 -5.73 16.89 1.51
C ARG A 210 -6.47 16.37 0.29
N ILE A 211 -6.32 17.08 -0.84
CA ILE A 211 -6.93 16.71 -2.13
C ILE A 211 -6.63 15.27 -2.56
N LYS A 212 -5.50 14.73 -2.10
CA LYS A 212 -5.07 13.36 -2.38
C LYS A 212 -6.04 12.32 -1.81
N ASP A 213 -6.72 12.61 -0.70
CA ASP A 213 -7.69 11.68 -0.09
C ASP A 213 -8.93 11.49 -0.98
N PHE A 214 -9.37 12.55 -1.69
CA PHE A 214 -10.44 12.44 -2.69
C PHE A 214 -10.03 11.53 -3.85
N TYR A 215 -8.80 11.69 -4.35
CA TYR A 215 -8.28 10.85 -5.43
C TYR A 215 -8.14 9.39 -4.99
N ASP A 216 -7.62 9.17 -3.79
CA ASP A 216 -7.44 7.85 -3.19
C ASP A 216 -8.82 7.15 -3.06
N ILE A 217 -9.87 7.81 -2.52
CA ILE A 217 -11.23 7.23 -2.44
C ILE A 217 -11.85 7.01 -3.81
N TRP A 218 -11.74 7.97 -4.74
CA TRP A 218 -12.24 7.81 -6.11
C TRP A 218 -11.61 6.59 -6.79
N PHE A 219 -10.30 6.44 -6.68
CA PHE A 219 -9.60 5.30 -7.25
C PHE A 219 -10.09 3.99 -6.63
N MET A 220 -10.21 3.94 -5.29
CA MET A 220 -10.70 2.75 -4.60
C MET A 220 -12.10 2.35 -5.08
N ALA A 221 -13.03 3.30 -5.13
CA ALA A 221 -14.41 3.08 -5.56
C ALA A 221 -14.56 2.64 -7.03
N ASN A 222 -13.57 2.93 -7.88
CA ASN A 222 -13.56 2.52 -9.28
C ASN A 222 -12.72 1.25 -9.54
N THR A 223 -11.99 0.77 -8.53
CA THR A 223 -11.08 -0.39 -8.67
C THR A 223 -11.63 -1.64 -8.00
N TRP A 224 -12.36 -1.48 -6.89
CA TRP A 224 -12.88 -2.60 -6.10
C TRP A 224 -14.37 -2.44 -5.79
N GLU A 225 -15.04 -3.57 -5.65
CA GLU A 225 -16.36 -3.65 -5.05
C GLU A 225 -16.23 -3.70 -3.53
N PHE A 226 -17.19 -3.11 -2.82
CA PHE A 226 -17.19 -3.01 -1.38
C PHE A 226 -18.50 -3.54 -0.82
N ASP A 227 -18.41 -4.28 0.29
CA ASP A 227 -19.55 -4.47 1.16
C ASP A 227 -19.82 -3.16 1.90
N MET A 228 -20.93 -2.51 1.56
CA MET A 228 -21.29 -1.22 2.12
C MET A 228 -21.61 -1.30 3.61
N GLU A 229 -22.04 -2.45 4.13
CA GLU A 229 -22.27 -2.62 5.57
C GLU A 229 -20.94 -2.58 6.34
N SER A 230 -19.91 -3.26 5.83
CA SER A 230 -18.55 -3.21 6.38
C SER A 230 -17.95 -1.79 6.34
N VAL A 231 -18.11 -1.08 5.22
CA VAL A 231 -17.65 0.32 5.07
C VAL A 231 -18.36 1.25 6.06
N GLN A 232 -19.68 1.12 6.21
CA GLN A 232 -20.46 1.89 7.19
C GLN A 232 -19.96 1.67 8.62
N LYS A 233 -19.78 0.40 9.01
CA LYS A 233 -19.23 0.06 10.33
C LYS A 233 -17.82 0.63 10.54
N ALA A 234 -16.97 0.59 9.52
CA ALA A 234 -15.62 1.17 9.59
C ALA A 234 -15.66 2.68 9.83
N ILE A 235 -16.55 3.40 9.12
CA ILE A 235 -16.76 4.84 9.27
C ILE A 235 -17.27 5.15 10.68
N GLU A 236 -18.35 4.52 11.12
CA GLU A 236 -18.92 4.71 12.46
C GLU A 236 -17.87 4.47 13.55
N PHE A 237 -17.09 3.39 13.41
CA PHE A 237 -16.03 3.04 14.33
C PHE A 237 -14.95 4.12 14.38
N SER A 238 -14.51 4.61 13.23
CA SER A 238 -13.50 5.68 13.13
C SER A 238 -13.98 6.96 13.83
N PHE A 239 -15.19 7.43 13.51
CA PHE A 239 -15.77 8.64 14.11
C PHE A 239 -15.94 8.50 15.63
N LYS A 240 -16.51 7.38 16.08
CA LYS A 240 -16.70 7.09 17.52
C LYS A 240 -15.37 7.05 18.25
N ARG A 241 -14.35 6.39 17.68
CA ARG A 241 -13.03 6.27 18.30
C ARG A 241 -12.36 7.64 18.47
N ARG A 242 -12.59 8.52 17.50
CA ARG A 242 -12.00 9.86 17.37
C ARG A 242 -12.82 10.94 18.08
N GLY A 243 -13.95 10.58 18.69
CA GLY A 243 -14.77 11.51 19.48
C GLY A 243 -15.53 12.54 18.66
N THR A 244 -15.66 12.31 17.35
CA THR A 244 -16.33 13.21 16.40
C THR A 244 -17.67 12.63 15.99
N SER A 245 -18.71 13.46 15.93
CA SER A 245 -20.02 13.04 15.44
C SER A 245 -20.02 12.87 13.93
N LEU A 246 -20.80 11.89 13.44
CA LEU A 246 -21.10 11.81 12.02
C LEU A 246 -21.89 13.06 11.59
N PRO A 247 -21.61 13.62 10.41
CA PRO A 247 -22.32 14.79 9.94
C PRO A 247 -23.76 14.42 9.57
N GLU A 248 -24.73 15.25 9.98
CA GLU A 248 -26.15 15.07 9.63
C GLU A 248 -26.44 15.46 8.18
N ASP A 249 -25.69 16.45 7.67
CA ASP A 249 -25.77 16.98 6.30
C ASP A 249 -24.50 16.65 5.49
N ILE A 250 -24.55 16.84 4.17
CA ILE A 250 -23.37 16.67 3.30
C ILE A 250 -22.32 17.75 3.66
N PRO A 251 -21.12 17.38 4.13
CA PRO A 251 -20.04 18.32 4.44
C PRO A 251 -19.71 19.20 3.24
N PHE A 252 -19.32 20.46 3.47
CA PHE A 252 -19.04 21.41 2.39
C PHE A 252 -17.94 20.90 1.43
N ALA A 253 -16.89 20.27 1.98
CA ALA A 253 -15.82 19.64 1.20
C ALA A 253 -16.31 18.58 0.21
N LEU A 254 -17.49 18.00 0.47
CA LEU A 254 -18.17 17.00 -0.35
C LEU A 254 -19.27 17.62 -1.23
N THR A 255 -19.44 18.93 -1.25
CA THR A 255 -20.34 19.60 -2.19
C THR A 255 -19.64 19.87 -3.53
N GLY A 256 -20.42 20.04 -4.61
CA GLY A 256 -19.86 20.45 -5.90
C GLY A 256 -19.03 21.73 -5.80
N ASN A 257 -19.43 22.68 -4.95
CA ASN A 257 -18.73 23.94 -4.75
C ASN A 257 -17.40 23.77 -3.98
N GLY A 258 -17.36 22.91 -2.96
CA GLY A 258 -16.11 22.60 -2.23
C GLY A 258 -15.09 21.81 -3.05
N MET A 259 -15.57 20.93 -3.94
CA MET A 259 -14.71 20.23 -4.89
C MET A 259 -14.17 21.15 -5.99
N HIS A 260 -14.90 22.20 -6.40
CA HIS A 260 -14.45 23.13 -7.43
C HIS A 260 -13.54 24.27 -6.91
N SER A 261 -13.66 24.66 -5.64
CA SER A 261 -12.89 25.76 -5.05
C SER A 261 -11.44 25.40 -4.71
N SER A 262 -11.11 24.11 -4.61
CA SER A 262 -9.73 23.67 -4.42
C SER A 262 -8.96 23.77 -5.74
N THR A 263 -8.23 24.87 -5.93
CA THR A 263 -7.30 25.12 -7.06
C THR A 263 -6.27 24.00 -7.29
N ALA A 264 -6.11 23.07 -6.34
CA ALA A 264 -5.29 21.87 -6.42
C ALA A 264 -5.85 20.73 -7.30
N TRP A 265 -7.09 20.80 -7.79
CA TRP A 265 -7.65 19.79 -8.72
C TRP A 265 -7.04 19.84 -10.12
N MET A 266 -6.54 21.00 -10.57
CA MET A 266 -6.09 21.17 -11.95
C MET A 266 -4.74 20.49 -12.29
N PRO A 267 -3.73 20.45 -11.40
CA PRO A 267 -2.48 19.75 -11.67
C PRO A 267 -2.62 18.21 -11.73
N ALA A 268 -3.51 17.62 -10.93
CA ALA A 268 -3.76 16.17 -10.91
C ALA A 268 -4.35 15.64 -12.24
N ARG A 269 -4.99 16.51 -13.04
CA ARG A 269 -5.47 16.16 -14.39
C ARG A 269 -4.37 16.01 -15.43
N ARG A 270 -3.22 16.68 -15.26
CA ARG A 270 -2.21 16.83 -16.32
C ARG A 270 -1.28 15.62 -16.48
N GLY A 271 -1.28 14.68 -15.55
CA GLY A 271 -0.32 13.57 -15.52
C GLY A 271 -0.76 12.25 -16.13
N GLN A 272 -2.05 11.85 -16.05
CA GLN A 272 -2.39 10.44 -16.32
C GLN A 272 -3.87 10.12 -16.63
N LEU A 273 -4.73 11.12 -16.85
CA LEU A 273 -6.15 10.86 -17.13
C LEU A 273 -6.48 11.06 -18.61
N SER A 274 -6.09 10.11 -19.45
CA SER A 274 -6.67 10.00 -20.80
C SER A 274 -8.10 9.47 -20.70
N GLN A 275 -9.06 10.37 -20.95
CA GLN A 275 -10.42 10.13 -21.43
C GLN A 275 -11.20 8.94 -20.84
N ARG A 276 -11.85 9.17 -19.71
CA ARG A 276 -13.24 8.72 -19.44
C ARG A 276 -13.79 9.59 -18.30
N SER A 277 -14.68 10.50 -18.64
CA SER A 277 -15.37 11.40 -17.72
C SER A 277 -16.37 10.63 -16.87
N VAL A 278 -15.93 10.07 -15.74
CA VAL A 278 -16.83 9.54 -14.71
C VAL A 278 -17.19 10.69 -13.75
N ARG A 279 -18.48 11.03 -13.68
CA ARG A 279 -19.00 11.98 -12.69
C ARG A 279 -18.92 11.35 -11.30
N PHE A 280 -17.89 11.66 -10.54
CA PHE A 280 -17.90 11.47 -9.09
C PHE A 280 -18.92 12.44 -8.51
N SER A 281 -20.02 11.93 -7.98
CA SER A 281 -21.00 12.72 -7.24
C SER A 281 -20.91 12.28 -5.79
N ALA A 282 -20.40 13.18 -4.95
CA ALA A 282 -20.40 13.01 -3.51
C ALA A 282 -21.83 12.87 -2.95
N VAL A 283 -22.85 13.30 -3.71
CA VAL A 283 -24.26 13.02 -3.45
C VAL A 283 -24.57 11.52 -3.55
N PHE A 284 -23.96 10.74 -4.45
CA PHE A 284 -24.14 9.28 -4.50
C PHE A 284 -23.41 8.57 -3.36
N PHE A 285 -22.21 9.04 -3.00
CA PHE A 285 -21.48 8.55 -1.84
C PHE A 285 -22.33 8.80 -0.57
N CYS A 286 -22.73 10.04 -0.29
CA CYS A 286 -23.56 10.39 0.88
C CYS A 286 -24.98 9.79 0.84
N ARG A 287 -25.64 9.66 -0.32
CA ARG A 287 -26.97 9.02 -0.42
C ARG A 287 -26.93 7.51 -0.18
N ALA A 288 -25.83 6.83 -0.49
CA ALA A 288 -25.63 5.43 -0.09
C ALA A 288 -25.53 5.29 1.44
N PHE A 289 -25.16 6.37 2.15
CA PHE A 289 -25.08 6.44 3.61
C PHE A 289 -26.34 7.02 4.30
N GLN A 290 -27.32 7.52 3.55
CA GLN A 290 -28.56 8.13 4.09
C GLN A 290 -29.82 7.24 3.99
N LYS A 291 -29.75 5.98 3.53
CA LYS A 291 -30.96 5.12 3.47
C LYS A 291 -31.19 4.31 4.75
N ASP A 292 -31.93 4.96 5.64
CA ASP A 292 -33.01 4.48 6.51
C ASP A 292 -33.23 2.94 6.61
N HIS A 293 -33.21 2.46 7.86
CA HIS A 293 -33.46 1.08 8.32
C HIS A 293 -34.92 0.62 8.18
N SER A 294 -35.66 1.09 7.16
CA SER A 294 -37.01 0.62 6.92
C SER A 294 -37.29 0.47 5.41
N LYS A 295 -37.66 -0.76 5.03
CA LYS A 295 -38.08 -1.25 3.70
C LYS A 295 -36.97 -1.72 2.76
N ILE A 296 -36.46 -2.93 3.02
CA ILE A 296 -36.15 -3.87 1.94
C ILE A 296 -37.49 -4.46 1.48
N GLN A 297 -38.12 -3.86 0.47
CA GLN A 297 -39.03 -4.58 -0.41
C GLN A 297 -38.25 -4.95 -1.66
N VAL A 298 -38.04 -6.25 -1.82
CA VAL A 298 -37.51 -6.86 -3.04
C VAL A 298 -38.51 -6.61 -4.16
N HIS A 299 -38.17 -5.72 -5.10
CA HIS A 299 -38.80 -5.72 -6.41
C HIS A 299 -37.81 -6.25 -7.44
N THR A 300 -37.95 -7.54 -7.71
CA THR A 300 -37.55 -8.16 -8.96
C THR A 300 -38.35 -7.51 -10.09
N GLY A 301 -37.66 -6.74 -10.94
CA GLY A 301 -38.27 -5.98 -12.01
C GLY A 301 -37.36 -5.85 -13.22
N ILE A 302 -36.88 -6.99 -13.76
CA ILE A 302 -36.39 -7.02 -15.13
C ILE A 302 -37.61 -7.17 -16.04
N GLN A 303 -38.01 -6.09 -16.69
CA GLN A 303 -38.92 -6.14 -17.83
C GLN A 303 -38.10 -6.49 -19.09
N PRO A 304 -38.52 -7.49 -19.89
CA PRO A 304 -37.78 -7.91 -21.08
C PRO A 304 -38.03 -6.93 -22.23
N ILE A 305 -36.96 -6.44 -22.86
CA ILE A 305 -37.07 -5.74 -24.15
C ILE A 305 -37.22 -6.82 -25.23
N ILE A 306 -38.47 -7.09 -25.62
CA ILE A 306 -38.82 -7.80 -26.85
C ILE A 306 -38.92 -6.77 -27.97
N GLY A 307 -37.95 -6.79 -28.87
CA GLY A 307 -38.04 -6.19 -30.20
C GLY A 307 -37.82 -7.29 -31.23
N ALA A 308 -38.90 -7.85 -31.76
CA ALA A 308 -38.87 -8.84 -32.82
C ALA A 308 -38.52 -8.19 -34.16
N GLU A 309 -37.45 -8.67 -34.82
CA GLU A 309 -37.41 -8.76 -36.27
C GLU A 309 -36.75 -10.09 -36.68
N LYS A 310 -37.25 -10.60 -37.81
CA LYS A 310 -37.33 -12.00 -38.19
C LYS A 310 -36.04 -12.53 -38.81
N GLY A 311 -35.80 -13.82 -38.55
CA GLY A 311 -35.24 -14.74 -39.55
C GLY A 311 -33.74 -14.93 -39.53
N LYS A 312 -33.29 -15.87 -38.68
CA LYS A 312 -32.24 -16.86 -38.97
C LYS A 312 -32.11 -17.77 -37.75
N GLU A 313 -32.38 -19.06 -37.94
CA GLU A 313 -32.11 -20.08 -36.92
C GLU A 313 -30.62 -20.14 -36.57
N PRO A 314 -30.29 -20.44 -35.31
CA PRO A 314 -29.16 -21.32 -35.07
C PRO A 314 -29.50 -22.45 -34.10
N VAL A 315 -29.43 -23.66 -34.65
CA VAL A 315 -28.73 -24.86 -34.13
C VAL A 315 -28.75 -25.08 -32.61
N SER A 316 -29.50 -26.11 -32.22
CA SER A 316 -29.42 -26.82 -30.94
C SER A 316 -28.06 -27.50 -30.74
N ILE A 317 -27.41 -27.25 -29.60
CA ILE A 317 -26.45 -28.19 -29.01
C ILE A 317 -26.83 -28.37 -27.54
N ALA A 318 -27.21 -29.60 -27.21
CA ALA A 318 -27.57 -30.07 -25.87
C ALA A 318 -26.34 -30.10 -24.93
N PRO A 319 -26.55 -30.02 -23.59
CA PRO A 319 -25.49 -30.18 -22.61
C PRO A 319 -25.26 -31.68 -22.35
N ASN A 320 -24.00 -32.11 -22.27
CA ASN A 320 -23.69 -33.44 -21.74
C ASN A 320 -22.43 -33.46 -20.88
N LEU A 321 -22.68 -33.85 -19.63
CA LEU A 321 -21.93 -34.81 -18.80
C LEU A 321 -20.52 -34.46 -18.29
N GLY A 322 -20.35 -34.64 -16.98
CA GLY A 322 -19.14 -35.31 -16.47
C GLY A 322 -18.60 -34.82 -15.13
N ILE A 323 -19.25 -35.18 -14.02
CA ILE A 323 -18.65 -35.18 -12.68
C ILE A 323 -17.50 -36.20 -12.65
N ARG A 324 -16.32 -35.84 -12.11
CA ARG A 324 -15.45 -36.74 -11.34
C ARG A 324 -14.62 -35.95 -10.31
N THR A 325 -15.04 -36.04 -9.07
CA THR A 325 -14.26 -35.74 -7.86
C THR A 325 -13.45 -36.98 -7.47
N THR A 326 -12.18 -36.82 -7.15
CA THR A 326 -11.38 -37.84 -6.44
C THR A 326 -10.70 -37.18 -5.26
N ASP A 327 -11.18 -37.52 -4.07
CA ASP A 327 -10.61 -37.23 -2.75
C ASP A 327 -9.61 -38.35 -2.38
N PRO A 328 -8.36 -38.05 -2.00
CA PRO A 328 -7.36 -39.06 -1.67
C PRO A 328 -7.09 -39.13 -0.16
N TYR A 329 -8.05 -39.60 0.64
CA TYR A 329 -7.77 -40.11 1.99
C TYR A 329 -8.68 -41.29 2.31
N GLY A 330 -8.17 -42.50 2.07
CA GLY A 330 -8.72 -43.74 2.64
C GLY A 330 -8.12 -44.00 4.03
N PRO A 331 -8.87 -44.59 4.98
CA PRO A 331 -8.33 -45.05 6.24
C PRO A 331 -7.88 -46.52 6.13
N GLU A 332 -6.89 -46.90 6.93
CA GLU A 332 -6.87 -48.11 7.80
C GLU A 332 -5.42 -48.46 8.17
N ARG A 333 -5.09 -48.31 9.46
CA ARG A 333 -5.00 -49.45 10.40
C ARG A 333 -5.25 -48.97 11.82
#